data_AF-Q73R38-F1
#
_entry.id   AF-Q73R38-F1
#
_cell.length_a   1.000
_cell.length_b   1.000
_cell.length_c   1.000
_cell.angle_alpha   90.00
_cell.angle_beta   90.00
_cell.angle_gamma   90.00
#
_symmetry.space_group_name_H-M   'P 1'
#
loop_
_entity.id
_entity.type
_entity.pdbx_description
1 polymer ?
#
loop_
_entity_poly.entity_id
_entity_poly.type
_entity_poly.pdbx_seq_one_letter_code
_entity_poly.pdbx_strand_id
1 'polypeptide(L)'
;MFPNYLDGARVRYYTNEDHFGIVDYNNGEKIISIHYLTICSYANEEGFYLLFCDEKYNVVSDYFFDSVEECKEVAKKSKENIEWIQKTDSTAEFTFEEIKTLLLKSIDEYDCEAELRLFFENNSNEYMIIIYKDRCSFQRCGNIKKSSGEYYYKTLDELYTATQVDDIILKKDWDKIITFDCEDFEILGFWK
;
A
#
# COMPACT_ATOMS: atom_id res chain seq x y z
N MET A 1 -14.75 3.53 -9.62
CA MET A 1 -13.46 4.13 -9.22
C MET A 1 -12.41 3.03 -9.38
N PHE A 2 -11.25 3.32 -9.96
CA PHE A 2 -10.21 2.30 -10.15
C PHE A 2 -9.60 1.89 -8.79
N PRO A 3 -9.26 0.63 -8.54
CA PRO A 3 -8.65 0.19 -7.27
C PRO A 3 -7.37 0.96 -6.89
N ASN A 4 -7.06 1.00 -5.58
CA ASN A 4 -5.80 1.57 -5.08
C ASN A 4 -4.68 0.52 -5.04
N TYR A 5 -5.05 -0.75 -4.88
CA TYR A 5 -4.14 -1.88 -4.90
C TYR A 5 -4.66 -2.98 -5.82
N LEU A 6 -3.74 -3.72 -6.42
CA LEU A 6 -3.99 -4.95 -7.17
C LEU A 6 -2.90 -5.95 -6.78
N ASP A 7 -3.28 -7.14 -6.34
CA ASP A 7 -2.36 -8.19 -5.86
C ASP A 7 -1.32 -7.68 -4.84
N GLY A 8 -1.74 -6.80 -3.93
CA GLY A 8 -0.88 -6.18 -2.91
C GLY A 8 0.04 -5.06 -3.43
N ALA A 9 0.02 -4.74 -4.73
CA ALA A 9 0.80 -3.67 -5.33
C ALA A 9 0.01 -2.36 -5.37
N ARG A 10 0.61 -1.24 -4.97
CA ARG A 10 -0.03 0.09 -5.05
C ARG A 10 -0.09 0.54 -6.51
N VAL A 11 -1.28 0.88 -6.99
CA VAL A 11 -1.50 1.40 -8.34
C VAL A 11 -0.98 2.84 -8.43
N ARG A 12 -0.02 3.08 -9.32
CA ARG A 12 0.55 4.41 -9.61
C ARG A 12 -0.06 5.04 -10.86
N TYR A 13 -0.31 4.22 -11.89
CA TYR A 13 -0.97 4.63 -13.11
C TYR A 13 -1.96 3.55 -13.54
N TYR A 14 -3.06 3.97 -14.16
CA TYR A 14 -4.04 3.07 -14.73
C TYR A 14 -4.63 3.66 -16.01
N THR A 15 -5.28 2.82 -16.82
CA THR A 15 -6.01 3.24 -18.01
C THR A 15 -7.52 3.30 -17.74
N ASN A 16 -8.25 4.02 -18.60
CA ASN A 16 -9.68 3.74 -18.75
C ASN A 16 -9.87 2.30 -19.27
N GLU A 17 -11.10 1.79 -19.14
CA GLU A 17 -11.46 0.51 -19.73
C GLU A 17 -11.34 0.60 -21.26
N ASP A 18 -10.62 -0.35 -21.85
CA ASP A 18 -10.45 -0.47 -23.30
C ASP A 18 -10.10 -1.94 -23.64
N HIS A 19 -9.79 -2.26 -24.89
CA HIS A 19 -9.27 -3.56 -25.27
C HIS A 19 -7.76 -3.49 -25.53
N PHE A 20 -6.96 -4.05 -24.62
CA PHE A 20 -5.49 -4.07 -24.70
C PHE A 20 -4.91 -5.41 -25.18
N GLY A 21 -5.79 -6.31 -25.63
CA GLY A 21 -5.43 -7.60 -26.20
C GLY A 21 -6.09 -8.76 -25.46
N ILE A 22 -5.58 -9.97 -25.74
CA ILE A 22 -6.04 -11.21 -25.13
C ILE A 22 -4.85 -12.03 -24.65
N VAL A 23 -5.06 -12.81 -23.60
CA VAL A 23 -4.15 -13.88 -23.18
C VAL A 23 -4.83 -15.20 -23.47
N ASP A 24 -4.17 -16.03 -24.28
CA ASP A 24 -4.63 -17.36 -24.64
C ASP A 24 -3.88 -18.43 -23.82
N TYR A 25 -4.61 -19.12 -22.95
CA TYR A 25 -4.10 -20.26 -22.21
C TYR A 25 -4.46 -21.57 -22.92
N ASN A 26 -3.48 -22.46 -23.00
CA ASN A 26 -3.61 -23.82 -23.55
C ASN A 26 -4.11 -23.86 -25.02
N ASN A 27 -3.69 -22.91 -25.86
CA ASN A 27 -4.04 -22.87 -27.30
C ASN A 27 -5.55 -22.86 -27.57
N GLY A 28 -6.30 -22.04 -26.84
CA GLY A 28 -7.70 -21.73 -27.08
C GLY A 28 -8.68 -22.29 -26.06
N GLU A 29 -8.23 -23.02 -25.03
CA GLU A 29 -9.13 -23.52 -23.99
C GLU A 29 -9.67 -22.39 -23.10
N LYS A 30 -8.84 -21.37 -22.84
CA LYS A 30 -9.25 -20.20 -22.06
C LYS A 30 -8.61 -18.95 -22.62
N ILE A 31 -9.46 -18.07 -23.15
CA ILE A 31 -9.07 -16.76 -23.65
C ILE A 31 -9.58 -15.71 -22.66
N ILE A 32 -8.67 -14.88 -22.15
CA ILE A 32 -8.99 -13.78 -21.25
C ILE A 32 -8.72 -12.47 -21.97
N SER A 33 -9.73 -11.61 -22.07
CA SER A 33 -9.59 -10.25 -22.60
C SER A 33 -8.92 -9.36 -21.54
N ILE A 34 -7.98 -8.53 -21.98
CA ILE A 34 -7.34 -7.52 -21.13
C ILE A 34 -8.08 -6.21 -21.32
N HIS A 35 -8.68 -5.73 -20.23
CA HIS A 35 -9.51 -4.53 -20.19
C HIS A 35 -8.78 -3.31 -19.63
N TYR A 36 -7.73 -3.53 -18.83
CA TYR A 36 -6.96 -2.46 -18.21
C TYR A 36 -5.47 -2.78 -18.22
N LEU A 37 -4.67 -1.72 -18.29
CA LEU A 37 -3.25 -1.77 -17.97
C LEU A 37 -2.99 -0.92 -16.73
N THR A 38 -2.15 -1.42 -15.83
CA THR A 38 -1.76 -0.68 -14.64
C THR A 38 -0.27 -0.73 -14.41
N ILE A 39 0.28 0.34 -13.82
CA ILE A 39 1.66 0.39 -13.36
C ILE A 39 1.62 0.49 -11.85
N CYS A 40 2.21 -0.49 -11.17
CA CYS A 40 2.14 -0.65 -9.73
C CYS A 40 3.54 -0.74 -9.10
N SER A 41 3.60 -0.54 -7.78
CA SER A 41 4.81 -0.70 -6.97
C SER A 41 4.49 -1.43 -5.67
N TYR A 42 5.31 -2.41 -5.29
CA TYR A 42 5.25 -3.03 -3.96
C TYR A 42 6.06 -2.22 -2.95
N ALA A 43 5.66 -2.25 -1.67
CA ALA A 43 6.31 -1.45 -0.63
C ALA A 43 7.78 -1.83 -0.39
N ASN A 44 8.14 -3.10 -0.59
CA ASN A 44 9.46 -3.65 -0.26
C ASN A 44 10.35 -3.92 -1.49
N GLU A 45 9.93 -3.48 -2.68
CA GLU A 45 10.66 -3.74 -3.92
C GLU A 45 11.03 -2.42 -4.61
N GLU A 46 12.28 -2.33 -5.07
CA GLU A 46 12.71 -1.27 -5.96
C GLU A 46 12.26 -1.65 -7.38
N GLY A 47 11.39 -0.84 -8.00
CA GLY A 47 10.93 -1.05 -9.39
C GLY A 47 9.41 -0.92 -9.55
N PHE A 48 8.94 -1.27 -10.75
CA PHE A 48 7.54 -1.11 -11.16
C PHE A 48 7.05 -2.34 -11.92
N TYR A 49 5.78 -2.70 -11.68
CA TYR A 49 5.11 -3.79 -12.38
C TYR A 49 4.08 -3.23 -13.36
N LEU A 50 4.17 -3.64 -14.62
CA LEU A 50 3.09 -3.47 -15.61
C LEU A 50 2.15 -4.67 -15.51
N LEU A 51 0.94 -4.45 -15.01
CA LEU A 51 -0.09 -5.48 -14.88
C LEU A 51 -1.12 -5.37 -16.00
N PHE A 52 -1.52 -6.52 -16.54
CA PHE A 52 -2.59 -6.69 -17.51
C PHE A 52 -3.79 -7.26 -16.78
N CYS A 53 -4.90 -6.53 -16.75
CA CYS A 53 -6.05 -6.89 -15.93
C CYS A 53 -7.30 -7.17 -16.76
N ASP A 54 -8.13 -8.10 -16.30
CA ASP A 54 -9.45 -8.38 -16.90
C ASP A 54 -10.51 -7.33 -16.51
N GLU A 55 -11.76 -7.51 -16.97
CA GLU A 55 -12.88 -6.60 -16.70
C GLU A 55 -13.19 -6.42 -15.19
N LYS A 56 -12.75 -7.37 -14.35
CA LYS A 56 -12.96 -7.39 -12.90
C LYS A 56 -11.71 -6.96 -12.12
N TYR A 57 -10.71 -6.42 -12.81
CA TYR A 57 -9.41 -6.04 -12.27
C TYR A 57 -8.55 -7.20 -11.78
N ASN A 58 -8.87 -8.46 -12.10
CA ASN A 58 -7.97 -9.57 -11.77
C ASN A 58 -6.70 -9.43 -12.63
N VAL A 59 -5.54 -9.59 -12.01
CA VAL A 59 -4.27 -9.62 -12.73
C VAL A 59 -4.17 -10.91 -13.53
N VAL A 60 -3.96 -10.78 -14.83
CA VAL A 60 -3.83 -11.88 -15.79
C VAL A 60 -2.36 -12.15 -16.10
N SER A 61 -1.56 -11.09 -16.22
CA SER A 61 -0.10 -11.15 -16.35
C SER A 61 0.55 -9.90 -15.82
N ASP A 62 1.83 -10.04 -15.44
CA ASP A 62 2.65 -8.98 -14.89
C ASP A 62 4.06 -8.99 -15.52
N TYR A 63 4.68 -7.82 -15.56
CA TYR A 63 6.05 -7.65 -16.03
C TYR A 63 6.75 -6.62 -15.15
N PHE A 64 7.92 -6.98 -14.62
CA PHE A 64 8.75 -6.11 -13.80
C PHE A 64 9.71 -5.26 -14.65
N PHE A 65 9.87 -3.99 -14.27
CA PHE A 65 10.75 -3.01 -14.90
C PHE A 65 11.39 -2.09 -13.85
N ASP A 66 12.52 -1.48 -14.22
CA ASP A 66 13.24 -0.56 -13.33
C ASP A 66 12.60 0.85 -13.31
N SER A 67 11.76 1.18 -14.30
CA SER A 67 11.13 2.50 -14.43
C SER A 67 9.71 2.48 -15.00
N VAL A 68 8.94 3.53 -14.68
CA VAL A 68 7.60 3.77 -15.23
C VAL A 68 7.65 3.97 -16.75
N GLU A 69 8.69 4.62 -17.26
CA GLU A 69 8.89 4.87 -18.68
C GLU A 69 9.02 3.55 -19.46
N GLU A 70 9.77 2.58 -18.93
CA GLU A 70 9.89 1.24 -19.53
C GLU A 70 8.54 0.50 -19.56
N CYS A 71 7.77 0.56 -18.47
CA CYS A 71 6.41 0.01 -18.45
C CYS A 71 5.56 0.61 -19.58
N LYS A 72 5.60 1.95 -19.74
CA LYS A 72 4.82 2.66 -20.76
C LYS A 72 5.27 2.32 -22.18
N GLU A 73 6.57 2.17 -22.43
CA GLU A 73 7.06 1.76 -23.76
C GLU A 73 6.65 0.32 -24.12
N VAL A 74 6.72 -0.60 -23.16
CA VAL A 74 6.29 -1.99 -23.40
C VAL A 74 4.79 -2.09 -23.61
N ALA A 75 4.00 -1.33 -22.84
CA ALA A 75 2.54 -1.27 -22.98
C ALA A 75 2.09 -0.85 -24.40
N LYS A 76 2.89 -0.05 -25.13
CA LYS A 76 2.57 0.35 -26.51
C LYS A 76 2.43 -0.82 -27.48
N LYS A 77 3.00 -1.99 -27.15
CA LYS A 77 2.82 -3.23 -27.94
C LYS A 77 1.37 -3.71 -27.94
N SER A 78 0.61 -3.38 -26.90
CA SER A 78 -0.83 -3.63 -26.84
C SER A 78 -1.64 -2.59 -27.61
N LYS A 79 -1.28 -1.30 -27.46
CA LYS A 79 -1.97 -0.19 -28.12
C LYS A 79 -1.04 1.02 -28.21
N GLU A 80 -0.90 1.62 -29.39
CA GLU A 80 0.07 2.70 -29.63
C GLU A 80 -0.21 3.95 -28.79
N ASN A 81 -1.48 4.35 -28.67
CA ASN A 81 -1.89 5.55 -27.95
C ASN A 81 -2.66 5.17 -26.68
N ILE A 82 -1.94 5.07 -25.57
CA ILE A 82 -2.51 4.75 -24.24
C ILE A 82 -2.63 6.04 -23.45
N GLU A 83 -3.85 6.35 -23.01
CA GLU A 83 -4.09 7.41 -22.02
C GLU A 83 -3.83 6.85 -20.62
N TRP A 84 -2.77 7.35 -19.98
CA TRP A 84 -2.43 7.01 -18.61
C TRP A 84 -3.02 8.03 -17.64
N ILE A 85 -3.88 7.56 -16.76
CA ILE A 85 -4.35 8.33 -15.63
C ILE A 85 -3.38 8.06 -14.49
N GLN A 86 -2.62 9.09 -14.11
CA GLN A 86 -1.84 9.04 -12.89
C GLN A 86 -2.82 8.93 -11.73
N LYS A 87 -2.66 7.89 -10.92
CA LYS A 87 -3.26 7.87 -9.60
C LYS A 87 -2.64 9.05 -8.86
N THR A 88 -3.38 10.13 -8.65
CA THR A 88 -2.90 11.21 -7.78
C THR A 88 -2.49 10.55 -6.49
N ASP A 89 -1.32 10.89 -5.95
CA ASP A 89 -0.82 10.35 -4.68
C ASP A 89 -1.97 10.44 -3.68
N SER A 90 -2.66 9.32 -3.57
CA SER A 90 -3.93 9.25 -2.90
C SER A 90 -3.53 9.23 -1.46
N THR A 91 -4.11 10.17 -0.72
CA THR A 91 -4.23 10.17 0.73
C THR A 91 -4.18 8.76 1.27
N ALA A 92 -3.48 8.58 2.39
CA ALA A 92 -3.41 7.33 3.09
C ALA A 92 -4.78 6.66 3.13
N GLU A 93 -4.81 5.34 2.90
CA GLU A 93 -6.06 4.56 2.84
C GLU A 93 -6.97 4.81 4.04
N PHE A 94 -6.35 4.95 5.22
CA PHE A 94 -7.00 5.39 6.44
C PHE A 94 -6.46 6.75 6.86
N THR A 95 -7.35 7.61 7.34
CA THR A 95 -6.97 8.82 8.06
C THR A 95 -6.38 8.47 9.43
N PHE A 96 -5.61 9.40 10.00
CA PHE A 96 -5.09 9.21 11.36
C PHE A 96 -6.20 9.03 12.40
N GLU A 97 -7.32 9.76 12.27
CA GLU A 97 -8.43 9.63 13.22
C GLU A 97 -9.16 8.28 13.13
N GLU A 98 -9.25 7.69 11.93
CA GLU A 98 -9.77 6.32 11.77
C GLU A 98 -8.86 5.31 12.45
N ILE A 99 -7.55 5.35 12.17
CA ILE A 99 -6.57 4.48 12.82
C ILE A 99 -6.56 4.66 14.33
N LYS A 100 -6.59 5.90 14.82
CA LYS A 100 -6.66 6.23 16.24
C LYS A 100 -7.88 5.60 16.88
N THR A 101 -9.04 5.67 16.22
CA THR A 101 -10.29 5.06 16.71
C THR A 101 -10.13 3.53 16.81
N LEU A 102 -9.54 2.88 15.81
CA LEU A 102 -9.34 1.42 15.82
C LEU A 102 -8.34 0.97 16.88
N LEU A 103 -7.23 1.69 17.05
CA LEU A 103 -6.23 1.42 18.10
C LEU A 103 -6.83 1.58 19.51
N LEU A 104 -7.60 2.64 19.74
CA LEU A 104 -8.26 2.82 21.03
C LEU A 104 -9.31 1.73 21.27
N LYS A 105 -10.06 1.36 20.23
CA LYS A 105 -11.05 0.27 20.30
C LYS A 105 -10.41 -1.08 20.69
N SER A 106 -9.22 -1.40 20.17
CA SER A 106 -8.55 -2.67 20.50
C SER A 106 -8.27 -2.79 21.99
N ILE A 107 -7.83 -1.70 22.63
CA ILE A 107 -7.62 -1.65 24.08
C ILE A 107 -8.95 -1.62 24.84
N ASP A 108 -9.83 -0.68 24.51
CA ASP A 108 -11.00 -0.36 25.33
C ASP A 108 -12.05 -1.47 25.32
N GLU A 109 -12.22 -2.16 24.19
CA GLU A 109 -13.24 -3.20 24.03
C GLU A 109 -12.66 -4.63 24.12
N TYR A 110 -11.38 -4.82 23.80
CA TYR A 110 -10.78 -6.16 23.63
C TYR A 110 -9.54 -6.40 24.50
N ASP A 111 -9.06 -5.42 25.27
CA ASP A 111 -7.82 -5.49 26.07
C ASP A 111 -6.61 -5.97 25.23
N CYS A 112 -6.58 -5.54 23.96
CA CYS A 112 -5.61 -5.95 22.95
C CYS A 112 -4.66 -4.79 22.60
N GLU A 113 -3.37 -5.01 22.89
CA GLU A 113 -2.27 -4.10 22.56
C GLU A 113 -1.88 -4.27 21.08
N ALA A 114 -2.64 -3.64 20.19
CA ALA A 114 -2.50 -3.84 18.75
C ALA A 114 -1.19 -3.27 18.19
N GLU A 115 -0.59 -4.01 17.25
CA GLU A 115 0.63 -3.63 16.54
C GLU A 115 0.34 -3.24 15.08
N LEU A 116 0.20 -1.93 14.82
CA LEU A 116 -0.06 -1.41 13.48
C LEU A 116 1.25 -1.10 12.75
N ARG A 117 1.52 -1.84 11.67
CA ARG A 117 2.64 -1.64 10.75
C ARG A 117 2.30 -0.64 9.65
N LEU A 118 3.26 0.23 9.35
CA LEU A 118 3.16 1.30 8.37
C LEU A 118 4.36 1.23 7.41
N PHE A 119 4.08 1.41 6.12
CA PHE A 119 5.08 1.55 5.08
C PHE A 119 4.92 2.89 4.38
N PHE A 120 6.02 3.61 4.20
CA PHE A 120 6.02 4.93 3.56
C PHE A 120 6.55 4.83 2.12
N GLU A 121 6.07 5.69 1.24
CA GLU A 121 6.59 5.75 -0.12
C GLU A 121 8.08 6.12 -0.13
N ASN A 122 8.83 5.50 -1.05
CA ASN A 122 10.27 5.72 -1.20
C ASN A 122 11.08 5.45 0.08
N ASN A 123 10.55 4.62 1.00
CA ASN A 123 11.22 4.20 2.22
C ASN A 123 11.03 2.70 2.40
N SER A 124 12.13 1.93 2.32
CA SER A 124 12.12 0.47 2.46
C SER A 124 12.02 0.00 3.91
N ASN A 125 11.94 0.90 4.89
CA ASN A 125 11.83 0.54 6.29
C ASN A 125 10.37 0.33 6.68
N GLU A 126 10.15 -0.67 7.52
CA GLU A 126 8.88 -0.90 8.19
C GLU A 126 8.85 -0.12 9.51
N TYR A 127 7.73 0.55 9.78
CA TYR A 127 7.48 1.23 11.04
C TYR A 127 6.27 0.63 11.74
N MET A 128 6.20 0.77 13.05
CA MET A 128 5.10 0.22 13.83
C MET A 128 4.65 1.21 14.89
N ILE A 129 3.33 1.40 14.99
CA ILE A 129 2.64 2.00 16.13
C ILE A 129 2.14 0.86 17.01
N ILE A 130 2.46 0.88 18.31
CA ILE A 130 1.89 -0.04 19.29
C ILE A 130 1.05 0.75 20.29
N ILE A 131 -0.17 0.28 20.55
CA ILE A 131 -1.05 0.88 21.56
C ILE A 131 -0.99 0.07 22.85
N TYR A 132 -0.87 0.77 23.98
CA TYR A 132 -0.95 0.22 25.33
C TYR A 132 -2.08 0.89 26.09
N LYS A 133 -2.45 0.33 27.25
CA LYS A 133 -3.50 0.87 28.10
C LYS A 133 -3.26 2.31 28.59
N ASP A 134 -1.99 2.70 28.76
CA ASP A 134 -1.61 3.99 29.35
C ASP A 134 -0.69 4.85 28.47
N ARG A 135 -0.28 4.35 27.30
CA ARG A 135 0.67 4.99 26.39
C ARG A 135 0.60 4.38 24.99
N CYS A 136 1.41 4.89 24.08
CA CYS A 136 1.66 4.28 22.79
C CYS A 136 3.16 4.36 22.46
N SER A 137 3.62 3.59 21.48
CA SER A 137 4.98 3.69 20.98
C SER A 137 5.03 3.76 19.46
N PHE A 138 6.14 4.28 18.95
CA PHE A 138 6.51 4.23 17.55
C PHE A 138 7.93 3.68 17.40
N GLN A 139 8.16 2.83 16.40
CA GLN A 139 9.49 2.28 16.13
C GLN A 139 9.70 2.01 14.64
N ARG A 140 10.98 2.00 14.24
CA ARG A 140 11.42 1.32 13.02
C ARG A 140 11.68 -0.15 13.35
N CYS A 141 10.99 -1.04 12.64
CA CYS A 141 11.16 -2.48 12.74
C CYS A 141 12.47 -2.96 12.09
N GLY A 142 12.94 -4.13 12.51
CA GLY A 142 14.10 -4.78 11.90
C GLY A 142 14.91 -5.60 12.89
N ASN A 143 16.02 -6.16 12.40
CA ASN A 143 16.96 -6.86 13.28
C ASN A 143 17.68 -5.88 14.23
N ILE A 144 18.46 -6.40 15.18
CA ILE A 144 19.11 -5.61 16.24
C ILE A 144 20.02 -4.48 15.74
N LYS A 145 20.45 -4.49 14.46
CA LYS A 145 21.27 -3.42 13.86
C LYS A 145 20.45 -2.35 13.17
N LYS A 146 19.19 -2.64 12.80
CA LYS A 146 18.30 -1.77 12.03
C LYS A 146 17.14 -1.22 12.86
N SER A 147 16.66 -1.99 13.83
CA SER A 147 15.60 -1.56 14.74
C SER A 147 16.03 -0.33 15.53
N SER A 148 15.08 0.59 15.72
CA SER A 148 15.28 1.76 16.56
C SER A 148 14.99 1.51 18.03
N GLY A 149 14.30 0.41 18.35
CA GLY A 149 13.56 0.27 19.60
C GLY A 149 12.35 1.20 19.66
N GLU A 150 11.54 1.02 20.70
CA GLU A 150 10.30 1.77 20.93
C GLU A 150 10.54 3.15 21.54
N TYR A 151 9.94 4.16 20.92
CA TYR A 151 9.83 5.51 21.45
C TYR A 151 8.43 5.71 22.01
N TYR A 152 8.32 5.95 23.31
CA TYR A 152 7.05 6.04 24.02
C TYR A 152 6.48 7.46 24.04
N TYR A 153 5.16 7.54 23.89
CA TYR A 153 4.36 8.76 23.95
C TYR A 153 3.15 8.55 24.85
N LYS A 154 2.70 9.60 25.53
CA LYS A 154 1.57 9.49 26.46
C LYS A 154 0.25 9.29 25.73
N THR A 155 0.09 9.89 24.55
CA THR A 155 -1.14 9.78 23.75
C THR A 155 -0.82 9.64 22.27
N LEU A 156 -1.77 9.08 21.51
CA LEU A 156 -1.67 9.01 20.05
C LEU A 156 -1.56 10.41 19.41
N ASP A 157 -2.18 11.44 19.99
CA ASP A 157 -2.06 12.83 19.51
C ASP A 157 -0.65 13.40 19.69
N GLU A 158 0.00 13.05 20.80
CA GLU A 158 1.41 13.41 21.02
C GLU A 158 2.30 12.72 20.01
N LEU A 159 2.13 11.39 19.83
CA LEU A 159 2.84 10.60 18.83
C LEU A 159 2.65 11.20 17.43
N TYR A 160 1.42 11.56 17.05
CA TYR A 160 1.07 12.10 15.74
C TYR A 160 1.81 13.39 15.37
N THR A 161 2.11 14.22 16.37
CA THR A 161 2.73 15.54 16.17
C THR A 161 4.23 15.57 16.45
N ALA A 162 4.77 14.56 17.13
CA ALA A 162 6.18 14.48 17.48
C ALA A 162 7.06 14.17 16.25
N THR A 163 8.32 14.62 16.32
CA THR A 163 9.38 14.13 15.44
C THR A 163 9.82 12.75 15.93
N GLN A 164 9.63 11.76 15.08
CA GLN A 164 9.86 10.34 15.33
C GLN A 164 11.27 9.94 14.88
N VAL A 165 11.59 8.65 15.03
CA VAL A 165 12.75 8.04 14.35
C VAL A 165 12.72 8.33 12.85
N ASP A 166 13.91 8.52 12.26
CA ASP A 166 14.12 8.86 10.85
C ASP A 166 13.48 10.19 10.40
N ASP A 167 13.34 11.12 11.34
CA ASP A 167 12.77 12.47 11.13
C ASP A 167 11.33 12.46 10.60
N ILE A 168 10.61 11.33 10.78
CA ILE A 168 9.20 11.19 10.39
C ILE A 168 8.33 12.05 11.32
N ILE A 169 7.36 12.76 10.74
CA ILE A 169 6.30 13.43 11.49
C ILE A 169 4.98 12.95 10.91
N LEU A 170 4.28 12.07 11.62
CA LEU A 170 3.05 11.45 11.10
C LEU A 170 2.04 12.47 10.60
N LYS A 171 1.83 13.58 11.31
CA LYS A 171 0.94 14.66 10.85
C LYS A 171 1.28 15.26 9.48
N LYS A 172 2.55 15.29 9.13
CA LYS A 172 3.04 15.83 7.86
C LYS A 172 3.15 14.75 6.79
N ASP A 173 3.54 13.56 7.20
CA ASP A 173 3.92 12.47 6.32
C ASP A 173 2.82 11.40 6.17
N TRP A 174 1.65 11.57 6.81
CA TRP A 174 0.58 10.58 6.81
C TRP A 174 0.18 10.14 5.41
N ASP A 175 -0.02 11.09 4.50
CA ASP A 175 -0.43 10.81 3.12
C ASP A 175 0.63 10.10 2.27
N LYS A 176 1.85 9.95 2.81
CA LYS A 176 2.91 9.15 2.20
C LYS A 176 2.84 7.67 2.60
N ILE A 177 1.95 7.30 3.51
CA ILE A 177 1.75 5.90 3.90
C ILE A 177 1.09 5.15 2.74
N ILE A 178 1.74 4.08 2.31
CA ILE A 178 1.36 3.26 1.16
C ILE A 178 0.85 1.89 1.53
N THR A 179 0.91 1.50 2.80
CA THR A 179 0.37 0.24 3.29
C THR A 179 0.16 0.36 4.79
N PHE A 180 -0.98 -0.12 5.26
CA PHE A 180 -1.30 -0.37 6.65
C PHE A 180 -1.44 -1.89 6.82
N ASP A 181 -0.81 -2.47 7.84
CA ASP A 181 -0.92 -3.89 8.16
C ASP A 181 -1.00 -4.07 9.69
N CYS A 182 -1.91 -4.91 10.17
CA CYS A 182 -2.22 -5.09 11.58
C CYS A 182 -2.97 -6.41 11.76
N GLU A 183 -2.24 -7.44 12.16
CA GLU A 183 -2.79 -8.78 12.38
C GLU A 183 -3.90 -8.76 13.44
N ASP A 184 -3.76 -7.91 14.47
CA ASP A 184 -4.79 -7.75 15.51
C ASP A 184 -6.11 -7.22 14.94
N PHE A 185 -6.05 -6.28 13.99
CA PHE A 185 -7.24 -5.74 13.35
C PHE A 185 -7.91 -6.76 12.43
N GLU A 186 -7.13 -7.61 11.76
CA GLU A 186 -7.66 -8.75 10.97
C GLU A 186 -8.39 -9.75 11.87
N ILE A 187 -7.75 -10.18 12.97
CA ILE A 187 -8.33 -11.15 13.91
C ILE A 187 -9.61 -10.61 14.56
N LEU A 188 -9.62 -9.33 14.92
CA LEU A 188 -10.77 -8.66 15.52
C LEU A 188 -11.83 -8.22 14.49
N GLY A 189 -11.54 -8.32 13.19
CA GLY A 189 -12.44 -7.94 12.11
C GLY A 189 -12.73 -6.43 12.05
N PHE A 190 -11.75 -5.60 12.38
CA PHE A 190 -11.87 -4.14 12.41
C PHE A 190 -11.87 -3.51 11.02
N TRP A 191 -11.11 -4.08 10.09
CA TRP A 191 -11.03 -3.64 8.70
C TRP A 191 -11.32 -4.79 7.72
N LYS A 192 -11.61 -4.47 6.46
CA LYS A 192 -11.93 -5.40 5.36
C LYS A 192 -11.44 -4.86 4.04
#